data_AF-A0A7X9DD46-F1
#
_entry.id   AF-A0A7X9DD46-F1
#
_cell.length_a   1.000
_cell.length_b   1.000
_cell.length_c   1.000
_cell.angle_alpha   90.00
_cell.angle_beta   90.00
_cell.angle_gamma   90.00
#
_symmetry.space_group_name_H-M   'P 1'
#
loop_
_entity.id
_entity.type
_entity.pdbx_description
1 polymer ?
#
loop_
_entity_poly.entity_id
_entity_poly.type
_entity_poly.pdbx_seq_one_letter_code
_entity_poly.pdbx_strand_id
1 'polypeptide(L)' 'MYCPKTGWAIEELKKEARNKFDCYIDPLHLGSRFLMAKEMKDYPRLTLHLEEKDWQNFFQKEAEKLKNKILR' A
#
# COMPACT_ATOMS: atom_id res chain seq x y z
N MET A 1 -1.11 -5.77 3.64
CA MET A 1 -2.54 -6.13 3.73
C MET A 1 -3.26 -4.91 4.27
N TYR A 2 -4.09 -4.25 3.46
CA TYR A 2 -4.94 -3.14 3.93
C TYR A 2 -6.05 -3.74 4.81
N CYS A 3 -6.12 -3.35 6.08
CA CYS A 3 -7.18 -3.76 7.00
C CYS A 3 -7.96 -2.52 7.43
N PRO A 4 -9.19 -2.32 6.94
CA PRO A 4 -10.02 -1.15 7.31
C PRO A 4 -10.30 -1.05 8.81
N LYS A 5 -10.18 -2.17 9.56
CA LYS A 5 -10.55 -2.27 10.98
C LYS A 5 -9.50 -1.71 11.93
N THR A 6 -8.25 -1.59 11.51
CA THR A 6 -7.18 -1.10 12.41
C THR A 6 -7.01 0.41 12.33
N GLY A 7 -7.35 1.04 11.20
CA GLY A 7 -7.22 2.49 11.00
C GLY A 7 -5.78 2.96 10.79
N TRP A 8 -4.84 2.05 10.55
CA TRP A 8 -3.41 2.37 10.48
C TRP A 8 -3.07 3.10 9.19
N ALA A 9 -2.35 4.22 9.32
CA ALA A 9 -1.84 4.94 8.17
C ALA A 9 -0.61 4.23 7.57
N ILE A 10 -0.38 4.41 6.26
CA ILE A 10 0.80 3.85 5.56
C ILE A 10 2.11 4.30 6.22
N GLU A 11 2.18 5.53 6.75
CA GLU A 11 3.38 6.03 7.44
C GLU A 11 3.63 5.33 8.78
N GLU A 12 2.58 4.97 9.52
CA GLU A 12 2.72 4.19 10.75
C GLU A 12 3.21 2.79 10.44
N LEU A 13 2.66 2.16 9.39
CA LEU A 13 3.12 0.86 8.91
C LEU A 13 4.58 0.88 8.47
N LYS A 14 5.05 1.95 7.80
CA LYS A 14 6.46 2.12 7.44
C LYS A 14 7.36 2.23 8.67
N LYS A 15 6.92 3.00 9.68
CA LYS A 15 7.65 3.15 10.94
C LYS A 15 7.78 1.82 11.67
N GLU A 16 6.70 1.07 11.78
CA GLU A 16 6.71 -0.25 12.43
C GLU A 16 7.51 -1.29 11.63
N ALA A 17 7.45 -1.24 10.30
CA ALA A 17 8.28 -2.10 9.45
C ALA A 17 9.78 -1.86 9.68
N ARG A 18 10.18 -0.59 9.82
CA ARG A 18 11.55 -0.23 10.16
C ARG A 18 11.92 -0.69 11.56
N ASN A 19 11.08 -0.42 12.56
CA ASN A 19 11.37 -0.76 13.96
C ASN A 19 11.50 -2.27 14.18
N LYS A 20 10.66 -3.07 13.51
CA LYS A 20 10.56 -4.52 13.75
C LYS A 20 11.46 -5.35 12.85
N PHE A 21 11.69 -4.91 11.62
CA PHE A 21 12.38 -5.71 10.59
C PHE A 21 13.61 -5.02 10.02
N ASP A 22 13.98 -3.85 10.56
CA ASP A 22 15.04 -2.97 10.03
C ASP A 22 14.87 -2.68 8.52
N CYS A 23 13.62 -2.71 8.06
CA CYS A 23 13.30 -2.58 6.65
C CYS A 23 13.14 -1.10 6.28
N TYR A 24 14.06 -0.58 5.48
CA TYR A 24 13.90 0.73 4.87
C TYR A 24 13.05 0.63 3.60
N ILE A 25 11.88 1.26 3.62
CA ILE A 25 10.95 1.30 2.49
C ILE A 25 11.10 2.65 1.80
N ASP A 26 11.78 2.64 0.66
CA ASP A 26 11.96 3.81 -0.19
C ASP A 26 10.61 4.29 -0.77
N PRO A 27 10.27 5.59 -0.66
CA PRO A 27 8.99 6.13 -1.16
C PRO A 27 8.75 5.96 -2.67
N LEU A 28 9.81 6.04 -3.49
CA LEU A 28 9.69 5.89 -4.94
C LEU A 28 9.38 4.44 -5.29
N HIS A 29 10.11 3.50 -4.69
CA HIS A 29 9.87 2.07 -4.86
C HIS A 29 8.50 1.63 -4.30
N LEU A 30 8.03 2.27 -3.23
CA LEU A 30 6.70 2.02 -2.69
C LEU A 30 5.60 2.54 -3.62
N GLY A 31 5.78 3.74 -4.18
CA GLY A 31 4.85 4.33 -5.14
C GLY A 31 4.69 3.48 -6.40
N SER A 32 5.79 2.96 -6.97
CA SER A 32 5.73 2.08 -8.14
C SER A 32 4.95 0.79 -7.84
N ARG A 33 5.19 0.17 -6.69
CA ARG A 33 4.45 -1.02 -6.24
C ARG A 33 2.96 -0.76 -6.03
N PHE A 34 2.58 0.41 -5.52
CA PHE A 34 1.16 0.77 -5.37
C PHE A 34 0.46 0.95 -6.71
N LEU A 35 1.16 1.43 -7.74
CA LEU A 35 0.59 1.54 -9.09
C LEU A 35 0.36 0.17 -9.74
N MET A 36 1.23 -0.80 -9.47
CA MET A 36 1.10 -2.19 -9.96
C MET A 36 -0.11 -2.94 -9.38
N ALA A 37 -0.81 -2.38 -8.38
CA ALA A 37 -1.99 -2.98 -7.75
C ALA A 37 -3.10 -3.34 -8.75
N LYS A 38 -3.19 -2.64 -9.90
CA LYS A 38 -4.18 -2.94 -10.96
C LYS A 38 -3.71 -3.99 -11.97
N GLU A 39 -2.42 -4.29 -12.01
CA GLU A 39 -1.81 -5.13 -13.05
C GLU A 39 -1.80 -6.61 -12.67
N MET A 40 -1.68 -6.90 -11.37
CA MET A 40 -1.67 -8.27 -10.86
C MET A 40 -3.09 -8.80 -10.76
N LYS A 41 -3.43 -9.90 -11.43
CA LYS A 41 -4.80 -10.49 -11.42
C LYS A 41 -4.88 -11.88 -10.76
N ASP A 42 -3.73 -12.43 -10.38
CA ASP A 42 -3.65 -13.75 -9.75
C ASP A 42 -3.73 -13.61 -8.23
N TYR A 43 -4.94 -13.35 -7.73
CA TYR A 43 -5.17 -13.13 -6.31
C TYR A 43 -5.40 -14.45 -5.57
N PRO A 44 -4.91 -14.56 -4.32
CA PRO A 44 -5.28 -15.68 -3.46
C PRO A 44 -6.80 -15.70 -3.22
N ARG A 45 -7.35 -16.88 -3.01
CA ARG A 45 -8.75 -17.04 -2.58
C ARG A 45 -8.91 -16.45 -1.16
N LEU A 46 -9.69 -15.38 -1.05
CA LEU A 46 -9.97 -14.72 0.22
C LEU A 46 -11.11 -15.44 0.96
N THR A 47 -10.97 -15.57 2.29
CA THR A 47 -12.03 -16.10 3.18
C THR A 47 -13.19 -15.11 3.37
N LEU A 48 -12.95 -13.83 3.11
CA LEU A 48 -13.96 -12.77 3.12
C LEU A 48 -13.97 -12.12 1.75
N HIS A 49 -15.18 -11.81 1.27
CA HIS A 49 -15.33 -11.07 0.03
C HIS A 49 -14.72 -9.67 0.18
N LEU A 50 -13.86 -9.31 -0.76
CA LEU A 50 -13.23 -8.01 -0.84
C LEU A 50 -13.24 -7.57 -2.30
N GLU A 51 -13.99 -6.52 -2.58
CA GLU A 51 -14.07 -5.97 -3.93
C GLU A 51 -12.71 -5.48 -4.41
N GLU A 52 -12.27 -5.98 -5.56
CA GLU A 52 -10.94 -5.68 -6.10
C GLU A 52 -10.71 -4.17 -6.26
N LYS A 53 -11.76 -3.52 -6.76
CA LYS A 53 -11.78 -2.09 -7.03
C LYS A 53 -11.53 -1.25 -5.76
N ASP A 54 -11.96 -1.71 -4.59
CA ASP A 54 -11.86 -0.92 -3.36
C ASP A 54 -10.41 -0.80 -2.90
N TRP A 55 -9.69 -1.92 -2.83
CA TRP A 55 -8.29 -1.89 -2.41
C TRP A 55 -7.37 -1.39 -3.53
N GLN A 56 -7.68 -1.62 -4.81
CA GLN A 56 -6.96 -1.01 -5.94
C GLN A 56 -7.03 0.52 -5.90
N ASN A 57 -8.24 1.07 -5.68
CA ASN A 57 -8.43 2.52 -5.56
C ASN A 57 -7.72 3.07 -4.32
N PHE A 58 -7.70 2.33 -3.21
CA PHE A 58 -6.96 2.72 -2.02
C PHE A 58 -5.47 2.89 -2.34
N PHE A 59 -4.80 1.88 -2.91
CA PHE A 59 -3.37 1.98 -3.22
C PHE A 59 -3.07 3.03 -4.28
N GLN A 60 -3.96 3.23 -5.26
CA GLN A 60 -3.78 4.29 -6.25
C GLN A 60 -3.78 5.69 -5.60
N LYS A 61 -4.71 5.95 -4.68
CA LYS A 61 -4.73 7.22 -3.92
C LYS A 61 -3.50 7.38 -3.02
N GLU A 62 -3.01 6.29 -2.42
CA GLU A 62 -1.77 6.35 -1.64
C GLU A 62 -0.54 6.64 -2.51
N ALA A 63 -0.48 6.11 -3.74
CA ALA A 63 0.58 6.43 -4.70
C ALA A 63 0.59 7.92 -5.09
N GLU A 64 -0.58 8.51 -5.31
CA GLU A 64 -0.72 9.94 -5.61
C GLU A 64 -0.21 10.82 -4.45
N LYS A 65 -0.47 10.44 -3.20
CA LYS A 65 0.06 11.15 -2.02
C LYS A 65 1.60 11.09 -1.97
N LEU A 66 2.20 9.98 -2.41
CA LEU A 66 3.65 9.82 -2.45
C LEU A 66 4.32 10.65 -3.55
N LYS A 67 3.64 10.88 -4.68
CA LYS A 67 4.15 11.72 -5.77
C LYS A 67 4.56 13.12 -5.28
N ASN A 68 3.74 13.73 -4.42
CA ASN A 68 4.02 15.04 -3.83
C ASN A 68 5.21 15.04 -2.85
N LYS A 69 5.58 13.87 -2.31
CA LYS A 69 6.74 13.72 -1.43
C LYS A 69 8.04 13.44 -2.20
N ILE A 70 7.94 12.85 -3.40
CA ILE A 70 9.08 12.46 -4.24
C ILE A 70 9.54 13.61 -5.14
N LEU A 71 8.62 14.35 -5.75
CA LEU A 71 8.92 15.43 -6.72
C LEU A 71 9.13 16.81 -6.06
N ARG A 72 9.66 16.83 -4.83
CA ARG A 72 9.87 18.09 -4.09
C ARG A 72 10.99 18.92 -4.70
#